data_AF-A0A848DIM9-F1
#
_entry.id   AF-A0A848DIM9-F1
#
_cell.length_a   1.000
_cell.length_b   1.000
_cell.length_c   1.000
_cell.angle_alpha   90.00
_cell.angle_beta   90.00
_cell.angle_gamma   90.00
#
_symmetry.space_group_name_H-M   'P 1'
#
loop_
_entity.id
_entity.type
_entity.pdbx_description
1 polymer ?
#
loop_
_entity_poly.entity_id
_entity_poly.type
_entity_poly.pdbx_seq_one_letter_code
_entity_poly.pdbx_strand_id
1 'polypeptide(L)'
;MGAELERGHLFFCYRPRVDVQRATGLLDVQRFYMIMKPDGKRLFRRIIMGRKRLPDLAAHEREWAFVDRVSPDPVELEDELDPRSYRTRTRGPRVAAPARPAGESVYMIARHATHTHLAYVLELPNSPGPVQRDLRITDEASFVVTVRNPDADPGPRAGLPPARRPDYPETLSAEFTGRRFIELDPPEFLDYPGTEIVLVGATHDAERELGVRLRPQHRTPDSAAFFSELGMERDVHPLAPLTSGEWE
;
A
#
# COMPACT_ATOMS: atom_id res chain seq x y z
N MET A 1 -1.80 -25.50 -4.54
CA MET A 1 -2.95 -24.61 -4.76
C MET A 1 -3.06 -23.73 -3.53
N GLY A 2 -3.01 -22.42 -3.71
CA GLY A 2 -3.08 -21.46 -2.63
C GLY A 2 -4.46 -21.43 -2.00
N ALA A 3 -4.51 -21.26 -0.68
CA ALA A 3 -5.74 -21.03 0.05
C ALA A 3 -5.95 -19.52 0.18
N GLU A 4 -7.01 -19.01 -0.44
CA GLU A 4 -7.39 -17.61 -0.32
C GLU A 4 -7.77 -17.25 1.12
N LEU A 5 -7.19 -16.18 1.64
CA LEU A 5 -7.47 -15.62 2.97
C LEU A 5 -8.28 -14.33 2.87
N GLU A 6 -7.98 -13.49 1.87
CA GLU A 6 -8.67 -12.22 1.63
C GLU A 6 -8.53 -11.81 0.16
N ARG A 7 -9.47 -11.02 -0.36
CA ARG A 7 -9.36 -10.35 -1.66
C ARG A 7 -9.99 -8.97 -1.58
N GLY A 8 -9.71 -8.10 -2.54
CA GLY A 8 -10.37 -6.80 -2.64
C GLY A 8 -9.70 -5.86 -3.62
N HIS A 9 -9.87 -4.56 -3.40
CA HIS A 9 -9.24 -3.49 -4.18
C HIS A 9 -7.95 -2.99 -3.54
N LEU A 10 -6.98 -2.68 -4.38
CA LEU A 10 -5.68 -2.14 -4.00
C LEU A 10 -5.41 -0.87 -4.79
N PHE A 11 -5.15 0.22 -4.08
CA PHE A 11 -4.91 1.53 -4.65
C PHE A 11 -3.50 2.00 -4.30
N PHE A 12 -2.78 2.53 -5.27
CA PHE A 12 -1.46 3.10 -5.11
C PHE A 12 -1.53 4.61 -5.25
N CYS A 13 -1.04 5.35 -4.25
CA CYS A 13 -0.94 6.80 -4.30
C CYS A 13 0.45 7.27 -3.91
N TYR A 14 0.91 8.40 -4.42
CA TYR A 14 2.09 9.06 -3.86
C TYR A 14 1.79 10.52 -3.52
N ARG A 15 2.43 11.03 -2.48
CA ARG A 15 2.43 12.45 -2.14
C ARG A 15 3.78 13.06 -2.49
N PRO A 16 3.82 14.15 -3.29
CA PRO A 16 5.04 14.92 -3.52
C PRO A 16 5.64 15.49 -2.23
N ARG A 17 6.92 15.87 -2.28
CA ARG A 17 7.58 16.64 -1.21
C ARG A 17 6.87 17.98 -1.01
N VAL A 18 7.00 18.49 0.21
CA VAL A 18 6.50 19.82 0.57
C VAL A 18 7.13 20.86 -0.36
N ASP A 19 6.31 21.79 -0.83
CA ASP A 19 6.68 22.83 -1.79
C ASP A 19 7.08 22.29 -3.19
N VAL A 20 6.85 20.99 -3.47
CA VAL A 20 6.95 20.41 -4.81
C VAL A 20 5.56 20.25 -5.42
N GLN A 21 5.23 21.11 -6.38
CA GLN A 21 3.95 21.08 -7.09
C GLN A 21 3.93 20.07 -8.24
N ARG A 22 5.08 19.88 -8.90
CA ARG A 22 5.28 18.93 -9.98
C ARG A 22 6.40 17.96 -9.60
N ALA A 23 6.09 16.68 -9.46
CA ALA A 23 7.08 15.63 -9.20
C ALA A 23 7.58 15.08 -10.53
N THR A 24 8.87 14.83 -10.64
CA THR A 24 9.52 14.37 -11.88
C THR A 24 10.23 13.03 -11.72
N GLY A 25 10.13 12.43 -10.54
CA GLY A 25 10.76 11.16 -10.20
C GLY A 25 10.67 10.84 -8.71
N LEU A 26 11.22 9.69 -8.32
CA LEU A 26 11.15 9.16 -6.95
C LEU A 26 11.73 10.11 -5.87
N LEU A 27 12.73 10.93 -6.22
CA LEU A 27 13.34 11.88 -5.27
C LEU A 27 12.34 12.96 -4.81
N ASP A 28 11.39 13.31 -5.67
CA ASP A 28 10.33 14.29 -5.41
C ASP A 28 9.18 13.70 -4.60
N VAL A 29 9.15 12.38 -4.37
CA VAL A 29 8.13 11.72 -3.58
C VAL A 29 8.44 11.87 -2.09
N GLN A 30 7.46 12.32 -1.31
CA GLN A 30 7.52 12.30 0.16
C GLN A 30 7.10 10.95 0.71
N ARG A 31 5.95 10.46 0.26
CA ARG A 31 5.31 9.22 0.73
C ARG A 31 4.72 8.48 -0.44
N PHE A 32 4.82 7.16 -0.39
CA PHE A 32 4.13 6.24 -1.28
C PHE A 32 3.19 5.40 -0.41
N TYR A 33 1.95 5.31 -0.83
CA TYR A 33 0.86 4.69 -0.13
C TYR A 33 0.34 3.50 -0.93
N MET A 34 0.04 2.43 -0.21
CA MET A 34 -0.75 1.31 -0.67
C MET A 34 -2.02 1.29 0.17
N ILE A 35 -3.20 1.41 -0.43
CA ILE A 35 -4.50 1.45 0.25
C ILE A 35 -5.27 0.20 -0.13
N MET A 36 -5.66 -0.59 0.86
CA MET A 36 -6.40 -1.83 0.67
C MET A 36 -7.85 -1.64 1.11
N LYS A 37 -8.79 -2.10 0.28
CA LYS A 37 -10.21 -2.23 0.63
C LYS A 37 -10.62 -3.70 0.45
N PRO A 38 -10.67 -4.48 1.54
CA PRO A 38 -11.09 -5.89 1.46
C PRO A 38 -12.55 -6.02 1.02
N ASP A 39 -12.85 -7.04 0.24
CA ASP A 39 -14.22 -7.40 -0.12
C ASP A 39 -15.00 -7.85 1.12
N GLY A 40 -16.26 -7.43 1.21
CA GLY A 40 -17.14 -7.79 2.34
C GLY A 40 -16.82 -7.08 3.66
N LYS A 41 -15.73 -6.31 3.75
CA LYS A 41 -15.42 -5.46 4.92
C LYS A 41 -15.69 -4.00 4.58
N ARG A 42 -16.23 -3.26 5.55
CA ARG A 42 -16.40 -1.80 5.47
C ARG A 42 -15.23 -1.11 6.16
N LEU A 43 -14.02 -1.33 5.64
CA LEU A 43 -12.81 -0.68 6.12
C LEU A 43 -11.78 -0.51 5.01
N PHE A 44 -10.95 0.51 5.15
CA PHE A 44 -9.77 0.78 4.36
C PHE A 44 -8.53 0.68 5.24
N ARG A 45 -7.44 0.13 4.69
CA ARG A 45 -6.12 0.07 5.33
C ARG A 45 -5.16 0.87 4.48
N ARG A 46 -4.61 1.98 5.00
CA ARG A 46 -3.55 2.72 4.31
C ARG A 46 -2.20 2.36 4.88
N ILE A 47 -1.36 1.84 4.01
CA ILE A 47 -0.01 1.37 4.30
C ILE A 47 0.99 2.35 3.69
N ILE A 48 2.00 2.74 4.45
CA ILE A 48 3.11 3.58 3.97
C ILE A 48 4.32 2.71 3.66
N MET A 49 4.84 2.87 2.44
CA MET A 49 6.03 2.15 1.96
C MET A 49 7.32 2.88 2.35
N GLY A 50 8.22 2.22 3.08
CA GLY A 50 9.42 2.85 3.67
C GLY A 50 10.38 3.45 2.65
N ARG A 51 10.60 2.78 1.51
CA ARG A 51 11.49 3.25 0.43
C ARG A 51 10.77 3.91 -0.74
N LYS A 52 9.48 4.20 -0.59
CA LYS A 52 8.64 4.90 -1.57
C LYS A 52 8.44 4.16 -2.90
N ARG A 53 8.71 2.86 -2.93
CA ARG A 53 8.51 1.95 -4.07
C ARG A 53 8.21 0.54 -3.56
N LEU A 54 7.64 -0.30 -4.42
CA LEU A 54 7.48 -1.73 -4.14
C LEU A 54 8.83 -2.48 -4.23
N PRO A 55 8.95 -3.66 -3.60
CA PRO A 55 10.13 -4.49 -3.75
C PRO A 55 10.39 -4.89 -5.21
N ASP A 56 11.67 -4.99 -5.58
CA ASP A 56 12.06 -5.64 -6.83
C ASP A 56 11.78 -7.15 -6.75
N LEU A 57 10.99 -7.64 -7.71
CA LEU A 57 10.57 -9.04 -7.79
C LEU A 57 11.74 -9.96 -8.18
N ALA A 58 12.59 -9.55 -9.11
CA ALA A 58 13.70 -10.37 -9.61
C ALA A 58 14.87 -10.45 -8.61
N ALA A 59 15.07 -9.41 -7.81
CA ALA A 59 16.12 -9.37 -6.81
C ALA A 59 15.71 -9.96 -5.44
N HIS A 60 14.47 -10.43 -5.29
CA HIS A 60 13.89 -10.79 -4.00
C HIS A 60 14.12 -9.70 -2.93
N GLU A 61 14.00 -8.43 -3.35
CA GLU A 61 14.26 -7.30 -2.46
C GLU A 61 13.24 -7.33 -1.31
N ARG A 62 13.69 -6.90 -0.13
CA ARG A 62 12.86 -6.80 1.06
C ARG A 62 12.55 -5.34 1.32
N GLU A 63 11.27 -5.00 1.37
CA GLU A 63 10.83 -3.66 1.71
C GLU A 63 9.93 -3.67 2.94
N TRP A 64 10.23 -2.74 3.84
CA TRP A 64 9.45 -2.52 5.03
C TRP A 64 8.32 -1.53 4.74
N ALA A 65 7.15 -1.81 5.31
CA ALA A 65 5.99 -0.94 5.27
C ALA A 65 5.22 -1.04 6.59
N PHE A 66 4.29 -0.13 6.83
CA PHE A 66 3.42 -0.22 7.99
C PHE A 66 2.03 0.34 7.72
N VAL A 67 1.03 -0.22 8.39
CA VAL A 67 -0.34 0.31 8.40
C VAL A 67 -0.33 1.64 9.16
N ASP A 68 -0.52 2.73 8.47
CA ASP A 68 -0.54 4.07 9.06
C ASP A 68 -1.95 4.42 9.57
N ARG A 69 -2.98 3.95 8.87
CA ARG A 69 -4.38 4.24 9.17
C ARG A 69 -5.27 3.06 8.81
N VAL A 70 -6.29 2.84 9.64
CA VAL A 70 -7.43 1.97 9.35
C VAL A 70 -8.69 2.79 9.62
N SER A 71 -9.62 2.83 8.68
CA SER A 71 -10.87 3.58 8.83
C SER A 71 -12.02 2.92 8.08
N PRO A 72 -13.24 2.85 8.64
CA PRO A 72 -14.44 2.47 7.91
C PRO A 72 -14.98 3.56 6.99
N ASP A 73 -14.47 4.80 7.11
CA ASP A 73 -14.91 5.97 6.37
C ASP A 73 -13.88 6.34 5.29
N PRO A 74 -14.23 6.22 3.99
CA PRO A 74 -13.33 6.63 2.91
C PRO A 74 -13.03 8.13 2.95
N VAL A 75 -13.95 8.98 3.41
CA VAL A 75 -13.77 10.44 3.46
C VAL A 75 -12.64 10.80 4.42
N GLU A 76 -12.60 10.18 5.60
CA GLU A 76 -11.52 10.40 6.56
C GLU A 76 -10.15 10.03 5.97
N LEU A 77 -10.10 9.02 5.09
CA LEU A 77 -8.85 8.62 4.45
C LEU A 77 -8.44 9.57 3.32
N GLU A 78 -9.42 10.05 2.57
CA GLU A 78 -9.29 10.96 1.44
C GLU A 78 -8.89 12.37 1.88
N ASP A 79 -9.51 12.93 2.92
CA ASP A 79 -9.15 14.21 3.56
C ASP A 79 -7.66 14.28 3.94
N GLU A 80 -7.04 13.12 4.18
CA GLU A 80 -5.64 13.04 4.51
C GLU A 80 -4.70 13.03 3.30
N LEU A 81 -5.22 12.66 2.13
CA LEU A 81 -4.59 12.70 0.81
C LEU A 81 -4.70 14.09 0.17
N ASP A 82 -5.61 14.93 0.64
CA ASP A 82 -5.81 16.32 0.24
C ASP A 82 -4.61 17.26 0.42
N PRO A 83 -4.60 18.43 -0.27
CA PRO A 83 -3.57 19.44 -0.07
C PRO A 83 -3.62 19.99 1.36
N ARG A 84 -2.45 20.24 1.95
CA ARG A 84 -2.36 20.80 3.31
C ARG A 84 -1.50 22.04 3.34
N SER A 85 -2.07 23.17 3.74
CA SER A 85 -1.31 24.39 4.06
C SER A 85 -0.99 24.43 5.55
N TYR A 86 0.27 24.66 5.93
CA TYR A 86 0.66 24.84 7.32
C TYR A 86 1.77 25.87 7.48
N ARG A 87 1.76 26.62 8.58
CA ARG A 87 2.78 27.66 8.85
C ARG A 87 3.92 27.09 9.69
N THR A 88 5.14 27.19 9.17
CA THR A 88 6.35 26.84 9.92
C THR A 88 6.88 28.03 10.70
N ARG A 89 7.44 27.78 11.89
CA ARG A 89 8.03 28.83 12.74
C ARG A 89 9.23 29.53 12.11
N THR A 90 9.98 28.82 11.26
CA THR A 90 11.26 29.28 10.71
C THR A 90 11.21 29.64 9.23
N ARG A 91 10.25 29.11 8.47
CA ARG A 91 10.24 29.19 7.00
C ARG A 91 8.89 29.65 6.42
N GLY A 92 8.00 30.20 7.24
CA GLY A 92 6.72 30.74 6.76
C GLY A 92 5.69 29.67 6.34
N PRO A 93 4.65 30.04 5.57
CA PRO A 93 3.62 29.12 5.08
C PRO A 93 4.23 28.10 4.11
N ARG A 94 3.78 26.85 4.23
CA ARG A 94 4.16 25.73 3.37
C ARG A 94 2.93 25.01 2.88
N VAL A 95 3.03 24.45 1.68
CA VAL A 95 1.94 23.68 1.07
C VAL A 95 2.45 22.28 0.75
N ALA A 96 1.81 21.28 1.33
CA ALA A 96 1.90 19.92 0.84
C ALA A 96 0.87 19.78 -0.30
N ALA A 97 1.36 19.41 -1.48
CA ALA A 97 0.52 19.07 -2.63
C ALA A 97 -0.40 17.88 -2.29
N PRO A 98 -1.55 17.75 -2.98
CA PRO A 98 -2.39 16.58 -2.87
C PRO A 98 -1.61 15.31 -3.25
N ALA A 99 -2.02 14.18 -2.69
CA ALA A 99 -1.56 12.89 -3.18
C ALA A 99 -2.05 12.67 -4.62
N ARG A 100 -1.41 11.76 -5.34
CA ARG A 100 -1.75 11.48 -6.73
C ARG A 100 -1.98 9.99 -6.88
N PRO A 101 -3.12 9.56 -7.43
CA PRO A 101 -3.37 8.17 -7.72
C PRO A 101 -2.38 7.71 -8.79
N ALA A 102 -1.74 6.57 -8.56
CA ALA A 102 -0.67 6.02 -9.39
C ALA A 102 -0.91 4.55 -9.77
N GLY A 103 -1.98 3.93 -9.27
CA GLY A 103 -2.37 2.63 -9.77
C GLY A 103 -3.62 2.10 -9.07
N GLU A 104 -4.52 1.50 -9.82
CA GLU A 104 -5.69 0.79 -9.30
C GLU A 104 -5.53 -0.69 -9.63
N SER A 105 -5.86 -1.57 -8.70
CA SER A 105 -5.63 -3.00 -8.84
C SER A 105 -6.67 -3.79 -8.05
N VAL A 106 -6.83 -5.06 -8.39
CA VAL A 106 -7.42 -6.05 -7.49
C VAL A 106 -6.31 -6.84 -6.82
N TYR A 107 -6.52 -7.23 -5.56
CA TYR A 107 -5.55 -8.03 -4.82
C TYR A 107 -6.16 -9.32 -4.23
N MET A 108 -5.26 -10.22 -3.85
CA MET A 108 -5.54 -11.38 -3.04
C MET A 108 -4.43 -11.56 -2.01
N ILE A 109 -4.80 -11.93 -0.79
CA ILE A 109 -3.92 -12.53 0.20
C ILE A 109 -4.19 -14.03 0.21
N ALA A 110 -3.17 -14.84 -0.01
CA ALA A 110 -3.30 -16.30 -0.08
C ALA A 110 -2.14 -17.00 0.63
N ARG A 111 -2.47 -18.08 1.34
CA ARG A 111 -1.49 -19.02 1.87
C ARG A 111 -1.02 -19.93 0.75
N HIS A 112 0.29 -20.00 0.52
CA HIS A 112 0.89 -20.91 -0.46
C HIS A 112 2.13 -21.58 0.15
N ALA A 113 2.09 -22.93 0.21
CA ALA A 113 3.09 -23.72 0.93
C ALA A 113 3.29 -23.22 2.37
N THR A 114 4.48 -22.69 2.68
CA THR A 114 4.87 -22.19 4.01
C THR A 114 4.78 -20.66 4.15
N HIS A 115 4.29 -19.97 3.12
CA HIS A 115 4.28 -18.51 3.05
C HIS A 115 2.87 -17.95 2.87
N THR A 116 2.68 -16.71 3.29
CA THR A 116 1.54 -15.90 2.86
C THR A 116 1.99 -14.93 1.78
N HIS A 117 1.23 -14.87 0.69
CA HIS A 117 1.47 -13.98 -0.42
C HIS A 117 0.40 -12.89 -0.50
N LEU A 118 0.82 -11.66 -0.79
CA LEU A 118 -0.02 -10.59 -1.34
C LEU A 118 0.25 -10.54 -2.84
N ALA A 119 -0.77 -10.85 -3.62
CA ALA A 119 -0.72 -10.75 -5.07
C ALA A 119 -1.68 -9.67 -5.57
N TYR A 120 -1.34 -9.00 -6.66
CA TYR A 120 -2.23 -8.05 -7.33
C TYR A 120 -2.08 -8.10 -8.85
N VAL A 121 -3.15 -7.66 -9.53
CA VAL A 121 -3.15 -7.36 -10.97
C VAL A 121 -3.59 -5.90 -11.15
N LEU A 122 -2.80 -5.14 -11.91
CA LEU A 122 -3.05 -3.75 -12.24
C LEU A 122 -4.24 -3.62 -13.20
N GLU A 123 -5.17 -2.74 -12.87
CA GLU A 123 -6.32 -2.37 -13.71
C GLU A 123 -6.09 -1.01 -14.37
N LEU A 124 -5.53 -0.04 -13.64
CA LEU A 124 -5.18 1.28 -14.17
C LEU A 124 -3.82 1.75 -13.66
N PRO A 125 -3.00 2.44 -14.49
CA PRO A 125 -3.19 2.54 -15.93
C PRO A 125 -3.12 1.16 -16.59
N ASN A 126 -3.69 1.02 -17.79
CA ASN A 126 -3.71 -0.26 -18.52
C ASN A 126 -2.31 -0.83 -18.81
N SER A 127 -1.27 0.01 -18.71
CA SER A 127 0.13 -0.41 -18.80
C SER A 127 0.99 0.52 -17.95
N PRO A 128 1.99 0.00 -17.22
CA PRO A 128 2.92 0.79 -16.42
C PRO A 128 3.65 1.87 -17.22
N GLY A 129 3.40 3.14 -16.88
CA GLY A 129 4.13 4.29 -17.39
C GLY A 129 5.36 4.65 -16.54
N PRO A 130 5.97 5.82 -16.78
CA PRO A 130 7.14 6.28 -16.01
C PRO A 130 6.94 6.27 -14.49
N VAL A 131 5.79 6.73 -13.99
CA VAL A 131 5.48 6.74 -12.55
C VAL A 131 5.45 5.31 -11.99
N GLN A 132 4.72 4.41 -12.66
CA GLN A 132 4.60 3.02 -12.22
C GLN A 132 5.96 2.34 -12.21
N ARG A 133 6.82 2.56 -13.22
CA ARG A 133 8.17 2.00 -13.26
C ARG A 133 9.05 2.47 -12.10
N ASP A 134 9.05 3.76 -11.78
CA ASP A 134 9.82 4.32 -10.67
C ASP A 134 9.32 3.85 -9.29
N LEU A 135 8.00 3.68 -9.15
CA LEU A 135 7.36 3.15 -7.94
C LEU A 135 7.37 1.61 -7.91
N ARG A 136 7.79 0.96 -9.00
CA ARG A 136 7.79 -0.50 -9.23
C ARG A 136 6.41 -1.16 -9.12
N ILE A 137 5.40 -0.46 -9.62
CA ILE A 137 4.08 -1.01 -9.88
C ILE A 137 4.17 -1.71 -11.25
N THR A 138 3.91 -3.01 -11.27
CA THR A 138 3.94 -3.88 -12.46
C THR A 138 2.52 -4.29 -12.83
N ASP A 139 2.34 -4.89 -14.01
CA ASP A 139 1.02 -5.39 -14.45
C ASP A 139 0.47 -6.46 -13.49
N GLU A 140 1.37 -7.29 -12.96
CA GLU A 140 1.07 -8.34 -12.00
C GLU A 140 2.28 -8.51 -11.07
N ALA A 141 2.03 -8.83 -9.81
CA ALA A 141 3.07 -9.13 -8.82
C ALA A 141 2.57 -10.05 -7.72
N SER A 142 3.50 -10.81 -7.14
CA SER A 142 3.34 -11.49 -5.85
C SER A 142 4.47 -11.11 -4.91
N PHE A 143 4.12 -10.86 -3.65
CA PHE A 143 5.06 -10.63 -2.56
C PHE A 143 4.78 -11.60 -1.43
N VAL A 144 5.83 -12.22 -0.88
CA VAL A 144 5.72 -12.86 0.44
C VAL A 144 5.56 -11.76 1.49
N VAL A 145 4.58 -11.90 2.38
CA VAL A 145 4.26 -10.89 3.40
C VAL A 145 4.37 -11.48 4.79
N THR A 146 5.24 -10.86 5.59
CA THR A 146 5.41 -11.21 7.00
C THR A 146 5.07 -10.03 7.89
N VAL A 147 4.50 -10.31 9.05
CA VAL A 147 4.16 -9.34 10.09
C VAL A 147 5.27 -9.36 11.14
N ARG A 148 5.74 -8.18 11.51
CA ARG A 148 6.71 -8.03 12.60
C ARG A 148 5.99 -8.09 13.95
N ASN A 149 6.59 -8.80 14.89
CA ASN A 149 6.15 -8.80 16.28
C ASN A 149 6.41 -7.42 16.92
N PRO A 150 5.38 -6.71 17.41
CA PRO A 150 5.54 -5.40 18.03
C PRO A 150 6.30 -5.46 19.37
N ASP A 151 6.32 -6.61 20.04
CA ASP A 151 6.99 -6.80 21.32
C ASP A 151 8.44 -7.29 21.16
N ALA A 152 8.83 -7.73 19.97
CA ALA A 152 10.20 -8.09 19.70
C ALA A 152 11.10 -6.86 19.70
N ASP A 153 12.30 -6.98 20.29
CA ASP A 153 13.33 -5.93 20.20
C ASP A 153 13.59 -5.60 18.73
N PRO A 154 13.31 -4.35 18.31
CA PRO A 154 13.45 -4.02 16.92
C PRO A 154 14.92 -3.88 16.47
N GLY A 155 15.86 -3.84 17.41
CA GLY A 155 17.25 -3.48 17.18
C GLY A 155 17.44 -1.95 17.09
N PRO A 156 18.70 -1.47 17.03
CA PRO A 156 19.00 -0.04 17.06
C PRO A 156 18.44 0.69 15.84
N ARG A 157 17.61 1.72 16.06
CA ARG A 157 17.06 2.62 15.03
C ARG A 157 16.17 1.95 13.97
N ALA A 158 15.58 0.81 14.28
CA ALA A 158 14.65 0.13 13.39
C ALA A 158 13.23 0.13 13.97
N GLY A 159 12.23 0.08 13.07
CA GLY A 159 10.81 -0.02 13.43
C GLY A 159 10.15 1.27 13.92
N LEU A 160 8.87 1.15 14.23
CA LEU A 160 8.07 2.26 14.75
C LEU A 160 8.41 2.54 16.22
N PRO A 161 8.33 3.81 16.66
CA PRO A 161 8.43 4.13 18.07
C PRO A 161 7.31 3.42 18.85
N PRO A 162 7.52 3.08 20.15
CA PRO A 162 6.55 2.32 20.94
C PRO A 162 5.12 2.88 20.90
N ALA A 163 4.96 4.20 20.94
CA ALA A 163 3.66 4.88 20.90
C ALA A 163 2.89 4.73 19.57
N ARG A 164 3.52 4.16 18.53
CA ARG A 164 2.91 3.90 17.22
C ARG A 164 2.83 2.42 16.89
N ARG A 165 3.12 1.54 17.85
CA ARG A 165 2.97 0.09 17.66
C ARG A 165 1.49 -0.29 17.71
N PRO A 166 1.09 -1.37 17.03
CA PRO A 166 -0.28 -1.83 17.04
C PRO A 166 -0.65 -2.38 18.42
N ASP A 167 -1.88 -2.12 18.82
CA ASP A 167 -2.48 -2.70 20.02
C ASP A 167 -3.32 -3.92 19.61
N TYR A 168 -2.65 -5.07 19.54
CA TYR A 168 -3.30 -6.32 19.13
C TYR A 168 -4.09 -6.96 20.28
N PRO A 169 -5.28 -7.54 20.01
CA PRO A 169 -5.94 -8.40 20.98
C PRO A 169 -5.08 -9.63 21.27
N GLU A 170 -5.28 -10.24 22.44
CA GLU A 170 -4.51 -11.40 22.90
C GLU A 170 -4.48 -12.55 21.87
N THR A 171 -5.58 -12.75 21.14
CA THR A 171 -5.66 -13.76 20.08
C THR A 171 -4.64 -13.57 18.97
N LEU A 172 -4.42 -12.33 18.51
CA LEU A 172 -3.42 -12.03 17.49
C LEU A 172 -2.01 -11.98 18.07
N SER A 173 -1.85 -11.46 19.28
CA SER A 173 -0.55 -11.43 19.97
C SER A 173 -0.01 -12.84 20.25
N ALA A 174 -0.89 -13.79 20.59
CA ALA A 174 -0.52 -15.18 20.88
C ALA A 174 0.09 -15.91 19.68
N GLU A 175 -0.32 -15.58 18.44
CA GLU A 175 0.19 -16.20 17.21
C GLU A 175 1.71 -16.05 17.05
N PHE A 176 2.28 -14.95 17.57
CA PHE A 176 3.72 -14.72 17.46
C PHE A 176 4.54 -15.79 18.17
N THR A 177 4.06 -16.38 19.26
CA THR A 177 4.77 -17.44 20.01
C THR A 177 6.25 -17.11 20.29
N GLY A 178 6.55 -15.84 20.57
CA GLY A 178 7.91 -15.32 20.81
C GLY A 178 8.78 -15.12 19.55
N ARG A 179 8.26 -15.43 18.36
CA ARG A 179 8.94 -15.19 17.07
C ARG A 179 8.97 -13.69 16.77
N ARG A 180 10.03 -13.25 16.09
CA ARG A 180 10.20 -11.85 15.66
C ARG A 180 9.30 -11.49 14.46
N PHE A 181 9.01 -12.48 13.63
CA PHE A 181 8.17 -12.35 12.44
C PHE A 181 7.30 -13.60 12.32
N ILE A 182 6.12 -13.42 11.76
CA ILE A 182 5.21 -14.49 11.34
C ILE A 182 4.68 -14.17 9.94
N GLU A 183 4.15 -15.16 9.24
CA GLU A 183 3.42 -14.92 7.98
C GLU A 183 2.18 -14.06 8.26
N LEU A 184 1.70 -13.29 7.27
CA LEU A 184 0.48 -12.51 7.39
C LEU A 184 -0.76 -13.43 7.41
N ASP A 185 -1.00 -14.06 8.54
CA ASP A 185 -2.04 -15.06 8.69
C ASP A 185 -2.48 -15.10 10.16
N PRO A 186 -3.63 -14.51 10.49
CA PRO A 186 -4.69 -14.09 9.56
C PRO A 186 -4.54 -12.63 9.04
N PRO A 187 -5.22 -12.22 7.94
CA PRO A 187 -5.13 -10.86 7.38
C PRO A 187 -5.51 -9.73 8.34
N GLU A 188 -6.25 -10.04 9.40
CA GLU A 188 -6.70 -9.13 10.47
C GLU A 188 -5.55 -8.41 11.18
N PHE A 189 -4.30 -8.90 11.12
CA PHE A 189 -3.15 -8.11 11.57
C PHE A 189 -3.10 -6.72 10.92
N LEU A 190 -3.53 -6.60 9.66
CA LEU A 190 -3.55 -5.32 8.95
C LEU A 190 -4.70 -4.39 9.36
N ASP A 191 -5.64 -4.85 10.19
CA ASP A 191 -6.75 -4.03 10.72
C ASP A 191 -6.31 -3.12 11.89
N TYR A 192 -5.02 -3.16 12.25
CA TYR A 192 -4.46 -2.37 13.36
C TYR A 192 -3.43 -1.35 12.86
N PRO A 193 -3.65 -0.04 13.10
CA PRO A 193 -2.64 0.97 12.86
C PRO A 193 -1.35 0.65 13.63
N GLY A 194 -0.20 0.85 12.99
CA GLY A 194 1.11 0.52 13.53
C GLY A 194 1.64 -0.84 13.09
N THR A 195 0.82 -1.72 12.52
CA THR A 195 1.27 -3.02 12.03
C THR A 195 2.40 -2.88 11.03
N GLU A 196 3.60 -3.33 11.40
CA GLU A 196 4.78 -3.34 10.53
C GLU A 196 4.82 -4.65 9.73
N ILE A 197 4.97 -4.53 8.41
CA ILE A 197 5.10 -5.66 7.50
C ILE A 197 6.40 -5.60 6.71
N VAL A 198 6.87 -6.76 6.29
CA VAL A 198 7.95 -6.90 5.30
C VAL A 198 7.39 -7.60 4.08
N LEU A 199 7.52 -6.92 2.95
CA LEU A 199 7.20 -7.42 1.62
C LEU A 199 8.49 -7.91 0.97
N VAL A 200 8.49 -9.14 0.47
CA VAL A 200 9.62 -9.71 -0.27
C VAL A 200 9.19 -10.03 -1.68
N GLY A 201 9.93 -9.55 -2.67
CA GLY A 201 9.64 -9.85 -4.07
C GLY A 201 9.64 -11.36 -4.34
N ALA A 202 8.58 -11.88 -4.98
CA ALA A 202 8.46 -13.30 -5.32
C ALA A 202 8.40 -13.54 -6.84
N THR A 203 7.35 -13.06 -7.52
CA THR A 203 7.13 -13.33 -8.94
C THR A 203 6.30 -12.27 -9.65
N HIS A 204 6.36 -12.27 -10.98
CA HIS A 204 5.47 -11.53 -11.88
C HIS A 204 4.27 -12.37 -12.38
N ASP A 205 4.26 -13.69 -12.15
CA ASP A 205 3.21 -14.62 -12.61
C ASP A 205 2.48 -15.21 -11.39
N ALA A 206 1.77 -14.33 -10.68
CA ALA A 206 1.21 -14.59 -9.36
C ALA A 206 0.05 -15.59 -9.41
N GLU A 207 -0.87 -15.47 -10.38
CA GLU A 207 -1.97 -16.41 -10.54
C GLU A 207 -1.48 -17.84 -10.73
N ARG A 208 -0.47 -18.03 -11.60
CA ARG A 208 0.10 -19.35 -11.89
C ARG A 208 0.88 -19.89 -10.70
N GLU A 209 1.72 -19.08 -10.07
CA GLU A 209 2.52 -19.52 -8.93
C GLU A 209 1.62 -19.97 -7.77
N LEU A 210 0.61 -19.16 -7.46
CA LEU A 210 -0.29 -19.44 -6.34
C LEU A 210 -1.38 -20.44 -6.72
N GLY A 211 -1.63 -20.66 -8.01
CA GLY A 211 -2.76 -21.44 -8.51
C GLY A 211 -4.10 -20.82 -8.09
N VAL A 212 -4.20 -19.50 -8.20
CA VAL A 212 -5.39 -18.69 -7.84
C VAL A 212 -5.85 -17.83 -9.01
N ARG A 213 -6.97 -17.11 -8.84
CA ARG A 213 -7.47 -16.16 -9.84
C ARG A 213 -7.77 -14.78 -9.23
N LEU A 214 -6.96 -13.80 -9.59
CA LEU A 214 -7.16 -12.37 -9.41
C LEU A 214 -8.16 -11.95 -10.49
N ARG A 215 -9.29 -11.36 -10.12
CA ARG A 215 -10.44 -11.17 -11.04
C ARG A 215 -10.52 -9.69 -11.46
N PRO A 216 -9.62 -9.18 -12.33
CA PRO A 216 -9.67 -7.78 -12.74
C PRO A 216 -10.94 -7.49 -13.56
N GLN A 217 -11.44 -6.28 -13.46
CA GLN A 217 -12.72 -5.84 -14.03
C GLN A 217 -12.55 -4.97 -15.28
N HIS A 218 -11.36 -4.89 -15.89
CA HIS A 218 -11.08 -4.08 -17.08
C HIS A 218 -11.60 -2.63 -16.94
N ARG A 219 -11.17 -1.95 -15.88
CA ARG A 219 -11.59 -0.59 -15.55
C ARG A 219 -11.08 0.42 -16.58
N THR A 220 -11.85 1.49 -16.78
CA THR A 220 -11.43 2.72 -17.45
C THR A 220 -11.29 3.85 -16.42
N PRO A 221 -10.56 4.93 -16.72
CA PRO A 221 -10.49 6.12 -15.84
C PRO A 221 -11.85 6.66 -15.38
N ASP A 222 -12.90 6.53 -16.19
CA ASP A 222 -14.24 7.00 -15.83
C ASP A 222 -14.93 6.09 -14.81
N SER A 223 -14.58 4.80 -14.82
CA SER A 223 -15.12 3.76 -13.93
C SER A 223 -14.20 3.39 -12.77
N ALA A 224 -13.08 4.11 -12.58
CA ALA A 224 -12.07 3.77 -11.60
C ALA A 224 -12.65 3.75 -10.17
N ALA A 225 -12.40 2.65 -9.46
CA ALA A 225 -12.81 2.44 -8.08
C ALA A 225 -12.16 3.45 -7.12
N PHE A 226 -11.05 4.10 -7.51
CA PHE A 226 -10.49 5.25 -6.81
C PHE A 226 -11.54 6.31 -6.47
N PHE A 227 -12.46 6.59 -7.38
CA PHE A 227 -13.43 7.66 -7.21
C PHE A 227 -14.70 7.15 -6.53
N SER A 228 -15.17 5.95 -6.89
CA SER A 228 -16.42 5.41 -6.35
C SER A 228 -16.29 4.76 -4.98
N GLU A 229 -15.13 4.17 -4.67
CA GLU A 229 -14.88 3.46 -3.41
C GLU A 229 -14.09 4.33 -2.43
N LEU A 230 -12.95 4.90 -2.85
CA LEU A 230 -12.12 5.75 -1.98
C LEU A 230 -12.64 7.19 -1.90
N GLY A 231 -13.56 7.60 -2.79
CA GLY A 231 -14.17 8.93 -2.75
C GLY A 231 -13.26 10.05 -3.25
N MET A 232 -12.15 9.72 -3.93
CA MET A 232 -11.15 10.71 -4.35
C MET A 232 -11.75 11.80 -5.26
N GLU A 233 -11.48 13.06 -4.96
CA GLU A 233 -12.01 14.18 -5.76
C GLU A 233 -11.18 14.43 -7.04
N ARG A 234 -11.82 14.33 -8.21
CA ARG A 234 -11.14 14.40 -9.53
C ARG A 234 -10.52 15.77 -9.83
N ASP A 235 -11.08 16.83 -9.26
CA ASP A 235 -10.65 18.21 -9.43
C ASP A 235 -9.61 18.64 -8.39
N VAL A 236 -9.46 17.89 -7.30
CA VAL A 236 -8.44 18.11 -6.28
C VAL A 236 -7.13 17.37 -6.62
N HIS A 237 -7.24 16.14 -7.13
CA HIS A 237 -6.09 15.26 -7.33
C HIS A 237 -5.60 15.23 -8.80
N PRO A 238 -4.30 15.50 -9.07
CA PRO A 238 -3.73 15.29 -10.40
C PRO A 238 -3.81 13.83 -10.84
N LEU A 239 -4.42 13.58 -12.02
CA LEU A 239 -4.78 12.24 -12.48
C LEU A 239 -3.85 11.67 -13.57
N ALA A 240 -2.91 12.47 -14.12
CA ALA A 240 -2.00 11.97 -15.15
C ALA A 240 -1.25 10.70 -14.75
N PRO A 241 -0.81 10.52 -13.48
CA PRO A 241 -0.13 9.29 -13.08
C PRO A 241 -1.03 8.05 -13.13
N LEU A 242 -2.34 8.15 -12.83
CA LEU A 242 -3.28 7.02 -12.93
C LEU A 242 -3.71 6.75 -14.37
N THR A 243 -3.87 7.80 -15.17
CA THR A 243 -4.50 7.72 -16.51
C THR A 243 -3.51 7.48 -17.64
N SER A 244 -2.37 8.17 -17.60
CA SER A 244 -1.31 8.10 -18.63
C SER A 244 0.00 7.51 -18.11
N GLY A 245 0.13 7.36 -16.79
CA GLY A 245 1.35 6.88 -16.15
C GLY A 245 2.46 7.92 -16.05
N GLU A 246 2.18 9.17 -16.43
CA GLU A 246 3.17 10.25 -16.50
C GLU A 246 3.31 11.03 -15.19
N TRP A 247 4.52 11.55 -14.99
CA TRP A 247 4.86 12.42 -13.87
C TRP A 247 4.25 13.83 -14.06
N GLU A 248 3.43 14.25 -13.10
CA GLU A 248 2.74 15.55 -13.10
C GLU A 248 2.90 16.28 -11.78
#